data_AF-N1J9T4-F1
#
_entry.id   AF-N1J9T4-F1
#
_cell.length_a   1.000
_cell.length_b   1.000
_cell.length_c   1.000
_cell.angle_alpha   90.00
_cell.angle_beta   90.00
_cell.angle_gamma   90.00
#
_symmetry.space_group_name_H-M   'P 1'
#
loop_
_entity.id
_entity.type
_entity.pdbx_description
1 polymer ?
#
loop_
_entity_poly.entity_id
_entity_poly.type
_entity_poly.pdbx_seq_one_letter_code
_entity_poly.pdbx_strand_id
1 'polypeptide(L)'
;MKIISSTTIILVTSNIMLPIVEAGYLCPNSFISDELINSVKNFVQSHWGHQDLVHFKNRLGKDRWRIHINTIPPGHPGTSNSYGIFNSNQELVNVVERTGRGYRDCDIH
;
A
#
# COMPACT_ATOMS: atom_id res chain seq x y z
N MET A 1 43.98 49.91 -22.33
CA MET A 1 43.00 48.86 -22.65
C MET A 1 43.27 47.69 -21.70
N LYS A 2 42.44 47.49 -20.67
CA LYS A 2 42.58 46.35 -19.74
C LYS A 2 41.43 45.38 -20.03
N ILE A 3 41.77 44.14 -20.36
CA ILE A 3 40.83 43.03 -20.56
C ILE A 3 40.30 42.63 -19.18
N ILE A 4 39.00 42.73 -18.98
CA ILE A 4 38.32 42.10 -17.83
C ILE A 4 38.05 40.66 -18.26
N SER A 5 38.73 39.71 -17.62
CA SER A 5 38.49 38.28 -17.80
C SER A 5 37.19 37.93 -17.07
N SER A 6 36.13 37.58 -17.81
CA SER A 6 34.88 37.13 -17.23
C SER A 6 34.99 35.67 -16.82
N THR A 7 34.91 35.41 -15.51
CA THR A 7 34.82 34.07 -14.96
C THR A 7 33.40 33.55 -15.14
N THR A 8 33.21 32.53 -15.96
CA THR A 8 31.91 31.85 -16.11
C THR A 8 31.66 31.00 -14.87
N ILE A 9 30.64 31.36 -14.08
CA ILE A 9 30.15 30.54 -12.97
C ILE A 9 29.21 29.49 -13.55
N ILE A 10 29.63 28.23 -13.59
CA ILE A 10 28.75 27.10 -13.92
C ILE A 10 28.02 26.72 -12.64
N LEU A 11 26.74 27.06 -12.52
CA LEU A 11 25.85 26.51 -11.50
C LEU A 11 25.52 25.06 -11.88
N VAL A 12 26.19 24.11 -11.25
CA VAL A 12 25.79 22.69 -11.28
C VAL A 12 24.69 22.52 -10.24
N THR A 13 23.42 22.59 -10.66
CA THR A 13 22.30 22.24 -9.77
C THR A 13 22.37 20.75 -9.47
N SER A 14 22.82 20.42 -8.26
CA SER A 14 22.74 19.08 -7.72
C SER A 14 21.26 18.75 -7.48
N ASN A 15 20.68 17.86 -8.29
CA ASN A 15 19.40 17.24 -7.96
C ASN A 15 19.65 16.26 -6.81
N ILE A 16 19.50 16.73 -5.57
CA ILE A 16 19.41 15.86 -4.41
C ILE A 16 18.06 15.15 -4.51
N MET A 17 18.08 13.91 -5.00
CA MET A 17 16.91 13.02 -4.95
C MET A 17 16.77 12.58 -3.49
N LEU A 18 15.94 13.31 -2.73
CA LEU A 18 15.49 12.83 -1.43
C LEU A 18 14.80 11.48 -1.67
N PRO A 19 15.15 10.41 -0.93
CA PRO A 19 14.38 9.18 -1.00
C PRO A 19 12.94 9.54 -0.62
N ILE A 20 12.04 9.51 -1.59
CA ILE A 20 10.61 9.62 -1.34
C ILE A 20 10.29 8.36 -0.55
N VAL A 21 10.10 8.53 0.76
CA VAL A 21 9.56 7.46 1.59
C VAL A 21 8.15 7.23 1.09
N GLU A 22 7.95 6.16 0.33
CA GLU A 22 6.62 5.76 -0.11
C GLU A 22 5.81 5.36 1.12
N ALA A 23 4.71 6.08 1.36
CA ALA A 23 3.76 5.72 2.40
C ALA A 23 3.07 4.39 2.05
N GLY A 24 2.85 3.54 3.05
CA GLY A 24 2.23 2.25 2.81
C GLY A 24 2.24 1.32 4.02
N TYR A 25 2.11 0.03 3.73
CA TYR A 25 2.12 -1.04 4.72
C TYR A 25 3.33 -1.93 4.50
N LEU A 26 4.17 -2.03 5.52
CA LEU A 26 5.28 -2.98 5.56
C LEU A 26 4.80 -4.28 6.21
N CYS A 27 4.60 -5.29 5.39
CA CYS A 27 4.30 -6.65 5.81
C CYS A 27 5.59 -7.48 5.95
N PRO A 28 5.55 -8.63 6.65
CA PRO A 28 6.74 -9.46 6.87
C PRO A 28 7.52 -9.84 5.60
N ASN A 29 6.84 -10.04 4.45
CA ASN A 29 7.47 -10.44 3.19
C ASN A 29 7.13 -9.51 2.02
N SER A 30 6.44 -8.39 2.26
CA SER A 30 5.99 -7.50 1.19
C SER A 30 5.85 -6.06 1.66
N PHE A 31 6.05 -5.13 0.74
CA PHE A 31 5.66 -3.74 0.91
C PHE A 31 4.42 -3.49 0.05
N ILE A 32 3.43 -2.81 0.61
CA ILE A 32 2.18 -2.48 -0.07
C ILE A 32 2.07 -0.96 -0.09
N SER A 33 2.17 -0.37 -1.27
CA SER A 33 2.07 1.07 -1.42
C SER A 33 0.67 1.58 -1.10
N ASP A 34 0.58 2.84 -0.65
CA ASP A 34 -0.68 3.52 -0.43
C ASP A 34 -1.57 3.60 -1.69
N GLU A 35 -0.96 3.68 -2.88
CA GLU A 35 -1.68 3.64 -4.16
C GLU A 35 -2.48 2.34 -4.32
N LEU A 36 -1.84 1.20 -4.00
CA LEU A 36 -2.49 -0.10 -4.07
C LEU A 36 -3.58 -0.23 -3.00
N ILE A 37 -3.31 0.25 -1.78
CA ILE A 37 -4.32 0.28 -0.70
C ILE A 37 -5.54 1.11 -1.09
N ASN A 38 -5.34 2.28 -1.69
CA ASN A 38 -6.43 3.14 -2.14
C ASN A 38 -7.23 2.49 -3.28
N SER A 39 -6.55 1.79 -4.19
CA SER A 39 -7.22 0.99 -5.23
C SER A 39 -8.11 -0.11 -4.63
N VAL A 40 -7.63 -0.83 -3.61
CA VAL A 40 -8.41 -1.85 -2.90
C VAL A 40 -9.61 -1.23 -2.16
N LYS A 41 -9.42 -0.09 -1.47
CA LYS A 41 -10.52 0.64 -0.81
C LYS A 41 -11.62 1.02 -1.81
N ASN A 42 -11.24 1.62 -2.94
CA ASN A 42 -12.19 2.03 -3.99
C ASN A 42 -12.95 0.83 -4.56
N PHE A 43 -12.26 -0.29 -4.77
CA PHE A 43 -12.90 -1.52 -5.22
C PHE A 43 -13.94 -2.02 -4.22
N VAL A 44 -13.59 -2.10 -2.94
CA VAL A 44 -14.50 -2.58 -1.88
C VAL A 44 -15.73 -1.69 -1.74
N GLN A 45 -15.55 -0.36 -1.84
CA GLN A 45 -16.66 0.59 -1.84
C GLN A 45 -17.60 0.40 -3.04
N SER A 46 -17.05 0.08 -4.21
CA SER A 46 -17.82 -0.07 -5.45
C SER A 46 -18.44 -1.46 -5.62
N HIS A 47 -17.86 -2.48 -4.98
CA HIS A 47 -18.21 -3.90 -5.17
C HIS A 47 -18.46 -4.59 -3.82
N TRP A 48 -19.20 -3.93 -2.94
CA TRP A 48 -19.56 -4.53 -1.65
C TRP A 48 -20.39 -5.81 -1.86
N GLY A 49 -19.99 -6.90 -1.22
CA GLY A 49 -20.60 -8.22 -1.43
C GLY A 49 -20.03 -9.02 -2.62
N HIS A 50 -18.93 -8.56 -3.25
CA HIS A 50 -18.21 -9.35 -4.24
C HIS A 50 -17.72 -10.69 -3.66
N GLN A 51 -17.67 -11.74 -4.49
CA GLN A 51 -17.29 -13.10 -4.06
C GLN A 51 -15.88 -13.19 -3.44
N ASP A 52 -14.98 -12.29 -3.83
CA ASP A 52 -13.60 -12.23 -3.31
C ASP A 52 -13.53 -11.54 -1.93
N LEU A 53 -14.60 -10.86 -1.51
CA LEU A 53 -14.72 -10.24 -0.21
C LEU A 53 -15.28 -11.26 0.80
N VAL A 54 -14.37 -12.00 1.43
CA VAL A 54 -14.70 -13.12 2.32
C VAL A 54 -15.08 -12.62 3.70
N HIS A 55 -16.31 -12.90 4.13
CA HIS A 55 -16.81 -12.61 5.48
C HIS A 55 -16.24 -13.56 6.54
N PHE A 56 -15.95 -13.02 7.73
CA PHE A 56 -15.58 -13.79 8.91
C PHE A 56 -15.88 -13.02 10.20
N LYS A 57 -15.93 -13.73 11.34
CA LYS A 57 -15.94 -13.10 12.67
C LYS A 57 -14.55 -13.09 13.28
N ASN A 58 -14.12 -11.94 13.80
CA ASN A 58 -12.85 -11.85 14.51
C ASN A 58 -12.94 -12.45 15.94
N ARG A 59 -11.83 -12.45 16.68
CA ARG A 59 -11.77 -12.98 18.06
C ARG A 59 -12.71 -12.27 19.05
N LEU A 60 -13.16 -11.06 18.74
CA LEU A 60 -14.11 -10.28 19.53
C LEU A 60 -15.57 -10.51 19.07
N GLY A 61 -15.82 -11.44 18.14
CA GLY A 61 -17.14 -11.71 17.59
C GLY A 61 -17.66 -10.64 16.62
N LYS A 62 -16.84 -9.66 16.23
CA LYS A 62 -17.21 -8.60 15.28
C LYS A 62 -17.11 -9.12 13.84
N ASP A 63 -18.10 -8.76 13.03
CA ASP A 63 -18.09 -9.05 11.59
C ASP A 63 -16.99 -8.26 10.89
N ARG A 64 -16.24 -8.97 10.06
CA ARG A 64 -15.14 -8.47 9.25
C ARG A 64 -15.19 -9.09 7.87
N TRP A 65 -14.59 -8.39 6.92
CA TRP A 65 -14.41 -8.86 5.56
C TRP A 65 -12.94 -8.79 5.20
N ARG A 66 -12.44 -9.79 4.52
CA ARG A 66 -11.08 -9.79 3.98
C ARG A 66 -11.11 -9.88 2.47
N ILE A 67 -10.19 -9.21 1.82
CA ILE A 67 -9.96 -9.33 0.38
C ILE A 67 -8.47 -9.39 0.11
N HIS A 68 -8.08 -10.18 -0.88
CA HIS A 68 -6.69 -10.28 -1.26
C HIS A 68 -6.27 -8.98 -1.97
N ILE A 69 -5.13 -8.40 -1.58
CA ILE A 69 -4.72 -7.09 -2.08
C ILE A 69 -4.29 -7.19 -3.55
N ASN A 70 -3.64 -8.29 -3.96
CA ASN A 70 -3.15 -8.42 -5.34
C ASN A 70 -4.21 -8.84 -6.36
N THR A 71 -5.42 -9.20 -5.92
CA THR A 71 -6.51 -9.44 -6.87
C THR A 71 -7.10 -8.13 -7.42
N ILE A 72 -6.67 -6.98 -6.88
CA ILE A 72 -7.23 -5.66 -7.19
C ILE A 72 -6.10 -4.61 -7.35
N PRO A 73 -5.96 -3.97 -8.51
CA PRO A 73 -6.69 -4.23 -9.75
C PRO A 73 -6.30 -5.60 -10.37
N PRO A 74 -7.21 -6.25 -11.12
CA PRO A 74 -6.90 -7.51 -11.78
C PRO A 74 -5.71 -7.33 -12.72
N GLY A 75 -4.66 -8.12 -12.53
CA GLY A 75 -3.44 -8.06 -13.33
C GLY A 75 -2.23 -7.42 -12.64
N HIS A 76 -2.30 -7.07 -11.35
CA HIS A 76 -1.09 -6.84 -10.56
C HIS A 76 -0.48 -8.17 -10.11
N PRO A 77 0.66 -8.62 -10.67
CA PRO A 77 1.35 -9.82 -10.22
C PRO A 77 2.05 -9.53 -8.89
N GLY A 78 1.28 -9.43 -7.81
CA GLY A 78 1.84 -9.39 -6.48
C GLY A 78 2.06 -10.82 -5.96
N THR A 79 3.25 -11.06 -5.43
CA THR A 79 3.59 -12.28 -4.66
C THR A 79 3.11 -12.19 -3.21
N SER A 80 2.53 -11.05 -2.80
CA SER A 80 2.14 -10.85 -1.41
C SER A 80 0.92 -11.71 -1.07
N ASN A 81 1.00 -12.45 0.02
CA ASN A 81 -0.17 -13.13 0.58
C ASN A 81 -0.93 -12.16 1.52
N SER A 82 -1.09 -10.92 1.07
CA SER A 82 -1.57 -9.82 1.88
C SER A 82 -3.04 -9.54 1.63
N TYR A 83 -3.74 -9.19 2.70
CA TYR A 83 -5.18 -9.02 2.72
C TYR A 83 -5.53 -7.70 3.40
N GLY A 84 -6.44 -6.95 2.80
CA GLY A 84 -7.11 -5.82 3.44
C GLY A 84 -8.26 -6.33 4.29
N ILE A 85 -8.36 -5.87 5.53
CA ILE A 85 -9.45 -6.20 6.46
C ILE A 85 -10.38 -5.00 6.58
N PHE A 86 -11.67 -5.22 6.33
CA PHE A 86 -12.70 -4.20 6.31
C PHE A 86 -13.76 -4.45 7.38
N ASN A 87 -14.38 -3.36 7.86
CA ASN A 87 -15.52 -3.41 8.76
C ASN A 87 -16.86 -3.34 7.99
N SER A 88 -17.98 -3.40 8.71
CA SER A 88 -19.33 -3.33 8.12
C SER A 88 -19.64 -1.99 7.46
N ASN A 89 -18.88 -0.95 7.80
CA ASN A 89 -18.96 0.38 7.19
C ASN A 89 -18.05 0.49 5.96
N GLN A 90 -17.48 -0.62 5.50
CA GLN A 90 -16.57 -0.68 4.34
C GLN A 90 -15.26 0.09 4.55
N GLU A 91 -14.89 0.37 5.80
CA GLU A 91 -13.64 1.03 6.14
C GLU A 91 -12.54 -0.01 6.34
N LEU A 92 -11.37 0.27 5.77
CA LEU A 92 -10.16 -0.52 6.01
C LEU A 92 -9.74 -0.33 7.46
N VAL A 93 -9.71 -1.43 8.24
CA VAL A 93 -9.32 -1.41 9.65
C VAL A 93 -7.93 -1.97 9.89
N ASN A 94 -7.42 -2.82 8.98
CA ASN A 94 -6.11 -3.43 9.12
C ASN A 94 -5.63 -4.00 7.78
N VAL A 95 -4.33 -4.22 7.67
CA VAL A 95 -3.70 -4.98 6.58
C VAL A 95 -2.91 -6.12 7.21
N VAL A 96 -3.10 -7.33 6.70
CA VAL A 96 -2.48 -8.54 7.25
C VAL A 96 -1.82 -9.35 6.16
N GLU A 97 -0.73 -10.04 6.46
CA GLU A 97 -0.09 -11.00 5.57
C GLU A 97 -0.22 -12.40 6.13
N ARG A 98 -0.62 -13.35 5.28
CA ARG A 98 -0.67 -14.76 5.65
C ARG A 98 0.76 -15.30 5.74
N THR A 99 1.13 -15.79 6.92
CA THR A 99 2.44 -16.38 7.20
C THR A 99 2.26 -17.80 7.76
N GLY A 100 2.66 -18.81 6.97
CA GLY A 100 2.46 -20.21 7.30
C GLY A 100 0.98 -20.55 7.55
N ARG A 101 0.64 -20.91 8.80
CA ARG A 101 -0.73 -21.25 9.22
C ARG A 101 -1.53 -20.05 9.77
N GLY A 102 -0.92 -18.88 9.92
CA GLY A 102 -1.51 -17.71 10.56
C GLY A 102 -1.54 -16.46 9.69
N TYR A 103 -1.94 -15.35 10.30
CA TYR A 103 -1.88 -14.00 9.74
C TYR A 103 -1.04 -13.14 10.69
N ARG A 104 -0.23 -12.23 10.13
CA ARG A 104 0.50 -11.21 10.88
C ARG A 104 0.07 -9.84 10.38
N ASP A 105 -0.07 -8.90 11.30
CA ASP A 105 -0.38 -7.51 10.97
C ASP A 105 0.81 -6.88 10.24
N CYS A 106 0.51 -5.96 9.33
CA CYS A 106 1.49 -5.14 8.64
C CYS A 106 1.60 -3.77 9.33
N ASP A 107 2.81 -3.24 9.39
CA ASP A 107 3.08 -1.95 10.04
C ASP A 107 2.81 -0.81 9.05
N ILE A 108 2.22 0.29 9.54
CA ILE A 108 2.00 1.50 8.74
C ILE A 108 3.32 2.28 8.71
N HIS A 109 3.79 2.61 7.51
CA HIS A 109 4.98 3.41 7.27
C HIS A 109 4.61 4.74 6.61
#